data_AF-A0A920TH40-F1
#
_entry.id   AF-A0A920TH40-F1
#
_cell.length_a   1.000
_cell.length_b   1.000
_cell.length_c   1.000
_cell.angle_alpha   90.00
_cell.angle_beta   90.00
_cell.angle_gamma   90.00
#
_symmetry.space_group_name_H-M   'P 1'
#
loop_
_entity.id
_entity.type
_entity.pdbx_description
1 polymer ?
#
loop_
_entity_poly.entity_id
_entity_poly.type
_entity_poly.pdbx_seq_one_letter_code
_entity_poly.pdbx_strand_id
1 'polypeptide(L)'
;MAAASRWHPGKGQGLEKLFRLTLQLGNGGINCNAEFEVLEDSPAAALVDGHQGFGYVVAQKGSELAVEKASKVGIGIVSIKHSNHFGQAGYHAGNNYEVRHDWLCDD
;
A
#
# COMPACT_ATOMS: atom_id res chain seq x y z
N MET A 1 -9.52 -9.51 1.48
CA MET A 1 -10.49 -9.15 0.41
C MET A 1 -9.80 -8.37 -0.71
N ALA A 2 -10.30 -8.31 -1.94
CA ALA A 2 -9.68 -7.53 -3.05
C ALA A 2 -10.45 -6.22 -3.31
N ALA A 3 -9.79 -5.16 -3.80
CA ALA A 3 -10.42 -3.86 -4.09
C ALA A 3 -11.67 -3.92 -4.99
N ALA A 4 -11.83 -4.99 -5.77
CA ALA A 4 -13.03 -5.24 -6.59
C ALA A 4 -14.31 -5.50 -5.77
N SER A 5 -14.22 -5.96 -4.52
CA SER A 5 -15.40 -6.31 -3.70
C SER A 5 -15.97 -5.13 -2.91
N ARG A 6 -15.23 -4.02 -2.73
CA ARG A 6 -15.70 -2.77 -2.09
C ARG A 6 -16.20 -1.74 -3.11
N TRP A 7 -16.72 -2.25 -4.23
CA TRP A 7 -17.02 -1.53 -5.46
C TRP A 7 -17.92 -0.30 -5.25
N HIS A 8 -17.46 0.84 -5.78
CA HIS A 8 -18.29 2.00 -6.08
C HIS A 8 -18.31 2.15 -7.61
N PRO A 9 -19.50 2.17 -8.26
CA PRO A 9 -19.61 2.38 -9.70
C PRO A 9 -18.88 3.67 -10.13
N GLY A 10 -18.12 3.61 -11.24
CA GLY A 10 -17.62 4.81 -11.93
C GLY A 10 -16.22 5.32 -11.56
N LYS A 11 -15.45 4.63 -10.71
CA LYS A 11 -14.09 5.07 -10.32
C LYS A 11 -12.94 4.35 -11.07
N GLY A 12 -13.21 3.23 -11.74
CA GLY A 12 -12.23 2.52 -12.59
C GLY A 12 -10.99 1.99 -11.89
N GLN A 13 -11.08 1.59 -10.61
CA GLN A 13 -9.92 1.19 -9.78
C GLN A 13 -9.71 -0.33 -9.60
N GLY A 14 -10.63 -1.13 -10.15
CA GLY A 14 -10.65 -2.60 -10.02
C GLY A 14 -10.14 -3.31 -11.27
N LEU A 15 -10.88 -4.32 -11.75
CA LEU A 15 -10.48 -5.19 -12.88
C LEU A 15 -10.16 -4.44 -14.18
N GLU A 16 -10.75 -3.27 -14.41
CA GLU A 16 -10.43 -2.41 -15.55
C GLU A 16 -8.93 -2.05 -15.62
N LYS A 17 -8.27 -1.92 -14.47
CA LYS A 17 -6.83 -1.60 -14.39
C LYS A 17 -5.96 -2.80 -14.73
N LEU A 18 -6.48 -4.02 -14.74
CA LEU A 18 -5.71 -5.24 -15.02
C LEU A 18 -5.00 -5.14 -16.39
N PHE A 19 -5.74 -4.74 -17.43
CA PHE A 19 -5.18 -4.54 -18.76
C PHE A 19 -4.14 -3.42 -18.81
N ARG A 20 -4.32 -2.36 -18.00
CA ARG A 20 -3.32 -1.29 -17.91
C ARG A 20 -2.04 -1.76 -17.21
N LEU A 21 -2.16 -2.58 -16.17
CA LEU A 21 -1.01 -3.17 -15.48
C LEU A 21 -0.23 -4.11 -16.40
N THR A 22 -0.92 -4.95 -17.20
CA THR A 22 -0.23 -5.84 -18.15
C THR A 22 0.51 -5.06 -19.23
N LEU A 23 -0.05 -3.96 -19.73
CA LEU A 23 0.64 -3.05 -20.64
C LEU A 23 1.88 -2.41 -19.98
N GLN A 24 1.75 -1.97 -18.72
CA GLN A 24 2.87 -1.38 -17.98
C GLN A 24 3.98 -2.39 -17.65
N LEU A 25 3.65 -3.66 -17.47
CA LEU A 25 4.65 -4.72 -17.34
C LEU A 25 5.37 -4.96 -18.67
N GLY A 26 4.61 -5.05 -19.77
CA GLY A 26 5.17 -5.29 -21.09
C GLY A 26 6.08 -4.17 -21.61
N ASN A 27 5.88 -2.93 -21.15
CA ASN A 27 6.68 -1.77 -21.57
C ASN A 27 7.71 -1.30 -20.53
N GLY A 28 7.88 -2.03 -19.41
CA GLY A 28 8.84 -1.69 -18.36
C GLY A 28 8.41 -0.55 -17.42
N GLY A 29 7.16 -0.08 -17.50
CA GLY A 29 6.61 0.91 -16.56
C GLY A 29 6.35 0.37 -15.14
N ILE A 30 6.30 -0.96 -14.97
CA ILE A 30 6.29 -1.62 -13.66
C ILE A 30 7.43 -2.64 -13.60
N ASN A 31 8.23 -2.55 -12.53
CA ASN A 31 9.21 -3.58 -12.18
C ASN A 31 8.55 -4.64 -11.28
N CYS A 32 8.39 -5.86 -11.77
CA CYS A 32 7.80 -6.96 -10.99
C CYS A 32 8.70 -7.47 -9.84
N ASN A 33 10.00 -7.18 -9.91
CA ASN A 33 10.99 -7.55 -8.89
C ASN A 33 11.38 -6.35 -8.01
N ALA A 34 10.59 -5.29 -8.01
CA ALA A 34 10.85 -4.11 -7.21
C ALA A 34 10.91 -4.45 -5.71
N GLU A 35 11.96 -3.96 -5.06
CA GLU A 35 12.13 -4.09 -3.62
C GLU A 35 11.33 -3.01 -2.87
N PHE A 36 11.03 -3.29 -1.60
CA PHE A 36 10.47 -2.29 -0.69
C PHE A 36 11.61 -1.77 0.17
N GLU A 37 12.17 -0.61 -0.19
CA GLU A 37 13.37 -0.08 0.46
C GLU A 37 13.01 1.10 1.36
N VAL A 38 13.38 1.03 2.64
CA VAL A 38 13.27 2.15 3.57
C VAL A 38 14.53 3.01 3.44
N LEU A 39 14.37 4.23 2.93
CA LEU A 39 15.46 5.19 2.75
C LEU A 39 15.76 5.97 4.02
N GLU A 40 14.71 6.35 4.73
CA GLU A 40 14.81 7.09 5.99
C GLU A 40 13.85 6.49 6.99
N ASP A 41 14.31 6.35 8.24
CA ASP A 41 13.54 5.74 9.31
C ASP A 41 13.61 6.54 10.61
N SER A 42 12.46 6.76 11.22
CA SER A 42 12.30 7.41 12.52
C SER A 42 11.17 6.73 13.30
N PRO A 43 11.05 6.95 14.63
CA PRO A 43 10.05 6.25 15.44
C PRO A 43 8.61 6.42 14.93
N ALA A 44 8.26 7.63 14.47
CA ALA A 44 6.92 7.97 14.00
C ALA A 44 6.79 8.04 12.46
N ALA A 45 7.89 8.03 11.70
CA ALA A 45 7.82 8.21 10.25
C ALA A 45 8.88 7.42 9.46
N ALA A 46 8.59 7.11 8.20
CA ALA A 46 9.58 6.57 7.25
C ALA A 46 9.37 7.10 5.82
N LEU A 47 10.46 7.12 5.05
CA LEU A 47 10.47 7.33 3.60
C LEU A 47 10.84 6.02 2.91
N VAL A 48 10.05 5.63 1.91
CA VAL A 48 10.22 4.38 1.17
C VAL A 48 10.40 4.65 -0.32
N ASP A 49 11.35 3.97 -0.95
CA ASP A 49 11.44 3.83 -2.41
C ASP A 49 10.71 2.56 -2.86
N GLY A 50 9.77 2.72 -3.80
CA GLY A 50 8.99 1.63 -4.37
C GLY A 50 9.60 1.00 -5.62
N HIS A 51 10.74 1.50 -6.12
CA HIS A 51 11.49 0.95 -7.26
C HIS A 51 10.66 0.67 -8.51
N GLN A 52 9.72 1.57 -8.82
CA GLN A 52 8.73 1.44 -9.89
C GLN A 52 7.91 0.15 -9.81
N GLY A 53 7.75 -0.41 -8.62
CA GLY A 53 7.00 -1.62 -8.37
C GLY A 53 5.49 -1.45 -8.50
N PHE A 54 4.77 -2.53 -8.22
CA PHE A 54 3.31 -2.48 -8.16
C PHE A 54 2.86 -1.57 -7.02
N GLY A 55 2.14 -0.49 -7.37
CA GLY A 55 1.60 0.46 -6.39
C GLY A 55 0.78 -0.21 -5.29
N TYR A 56 -0.04 -1.19 -5.65
CA TYR A 56 -0.84 -1.97 -4.71
C TYR A 56 0.00 -2.68 -3.64
N VAL A 57 1.15 -3.25 -4.03
CA VAL A 57 2.05 -3.99 -3.12
C VAL A 57 2.77 -3.02 -2.19
N VAL A 58 3.38 -1.98 -2.77
CA VAL A 58 4.16 -1.01 -2.01
C VAL A 58 3.26 -0.22 -1.05
N ALA A 59 2.05 0.14 -1.45
CA ALA A 59 1.08 0.82 -0.58
C ALA A 59 0.59 -0.07 0.57
N GLN A 60 0.40 -1.37 0.34
CA GLN A 60 0.00 -2.29 1.41
C GLN A 60 1.09 -2.41 2.48
N LYS A 61 2.33 -2.69 2.05
CA LYS A 61 3.48 -2.78 2.96
C LYS A 61 3.74 -1.45 3.70
N GLY A 62 3.66 -0.33 2.99
CA GLY A 62 3.84 1.00 3.60
C GLY A 62 2.75 1.32 4.62
N SER A 63 1.52 0.87 4.37
CA SER A 63 0.44 1.04 5.33
C SER A 63 0.60 0.17 6.58
N GLU A 64 1.10 -1.07 6.43
CA GLU A 64 1.45 -1.95 7.55
C GLU A 64 2.56 -1.35 8.41
N LEU A 65 3.62 -0.84 7.78
CA LEU A 65 4.71 -0.13 8.46
C LEU A 65 4.21 1.12 9.21
N ALA A 66 3.26 1.87 8.64
CA ALA A 66 2.66 3.02 9.33
C ALA A 66 1.90 2.59 10.60
N VAL A 67 1.19 1.46 10.54
CA VAL A 67 0.49 0.91 11.72
C VAL A 67 1.47 0.43 12.78
N GLU A 68 2.53 -0.27 12.39
CA GLU A 68 3.59 -0.72 13.30
C GLU A 68 4.27 0.47 14.02
N LYS A 69 4.49 1.58 13.33
CA LYS A 69 5.02 2.79 13.95
C LYS A 69 4.02 3.43 14.90
N ALA A 70 2.76 3.52 14.48
CA ALA A 70 1.69 4.07 15.30
C ALA A 70 1.48 3.28 16.60
N SER A 71 1.64 1.95 16.60
CA SER A 71 1.52 1.15 17.82
C SER A 71 2.64 1.43 18.82
N LYS A 72 3.82 1.84 18.36
CA LYS A 72 4.98 2.13 19.22
C LYS A 72 4.94 3.52 19.84
N VAL A 73 4.50 4.54 19.08
CA VAL A 73 4.62 5.95 19.50
C VAL A 73 3.34 6.78 19.32
N GLY A 74 2.20 6.12 19.08
CA GLY A 74 0.88 6.75 18.94
C GLY A 74 0.53 7.26 17.55
N ILE A 75 1.54 7.56 16.70
CA ILE A 75 1.35 7.97 15.31
C ILE A 75 2.42 7.34 14.41
N GLY A 76 2.01 7.00 13.18
CA GLY A 76 2.90 6.45 12.15
C GLY A 76 2.59 7.06 10.79
N ILE A 77 3.61 7.55 10.10
CA ILE A 77 3.51 8.19 8.79
C ILE A 77 4.52 7.55 7.83
N VAL A 78 4.07 7.04 6.69
CA VAL A 78 4.97 6.48 5.68
C VAL A 78 4.74 7.20 4.36
N SER A 79 5.81 7.82 3.84
CA SER A 79 5.82 8.44 2.50
C SER A 79 6.50 7.50 1.52
N ILE A 80 5.92 7.35 0.33
CA ILE A 80 6.43 6.42 -0.68
C ILE A 80 6.71 7.19 -1.97
N LYS A 81 7.94 7.08 -2.49
CA LYS A 81 8.35 7.65 -3.78
C LYS A 81 8.64 6.54 -4.80
N HIS A 82 8.71 6.94 -6.07
CA HIS A 82 8.98 6.04 -7.21
C HIS A 82 8.09 4.79 -7.20
N SER A 83 6.80 4.96 -6.93
CA SER A 83 5.81 3.89 -6.96
C SER A 83 4.83 4.09 -8.14
N ASN A 84 3.92 3.15 -8.32
CA ASN A 84 2.87 3.20 -9.34
C ASN A 84 1.48 3.39 -8.73
N HIS A 85 0.48 3.45 -9.61
CA HIS A 85 -0.91 3.53 -9.23
C HIS A 85 -1.32 2.37 -8.30
N PHE A 86 -1.88 2.70 -7.13
CA PHE A 86 -2.15 1.77 -6.02
C PHE A 86 -3.63 1.43 -5.81
N GLY A 87 -4.51 1.94 -6.67
CA GLY A 87 -5.93 1.62 -6.61
C GLY A 87 -6.69 2.49 -5.61
N GLN A 88 -7.57 1.88 -4.84
CA GLN A 88 -8.42 2.58 -3.87
C GLN A 88 -7.65 2.77 -2.56
N ALA A 89 -7.34 4.02 -2.19
CA ALA A 89 -6.63 4.31 -0.94
C ALA A 89 -7.33 3.71 0.32
N GLY A 90 -8.67 3.74 0.34
CA GLY A 90 -9.45 3.15 1.43
C GLY A 90 -9.29 1.64 1.60
N TYR A 91 -8.80 0.92 0.58
CA TYR A 91 -8.45 -0.49 0.70
C TYR A 91 -7.30 -0.69 1.69
N HIS A 92 -6.20 0.04 1.50
CA HIS A 92 -5.01 -0.05 2.36
C HIS A 92 -5.30 0.43 3.78
N ALA A 93 -6.09 1.50 3.91
CA ALA A 93 -6.55 1.95 5.22
C ALA A 93 -7.46 0.90 5.90
N GLY A 94 -8.38 0.30 5.13
CA GLY A 94 -9.39 -0.67 5.57
C GLY A 94 -8.83 -2.03 5.97
N ASN A 95 -7.85 -2.56 5.24
CA ASN A 95 -7.26 -3.87 5.50
C ASN A 95 -6.53 -3.91 6.85
N ASN A 96 -5.98 -2.78 7.30
CA ASN A 96 -5.34 -2.67 8.60
C ASN A 96 -6.32 -2.69 9.78
N TYR A 97 -7.62 -2.51 9.55
CA TYR A 97 -8.61 -2.66 10.63
C TYR A 97 -8.82 -4.12 11.03
N GLU A 98 -8.65 -5.09 10.12
CA GLU A 98 -8.66 -6.52 10.47
C GLU A 98 -7.46 -6.85 11.36
N VAL A 99 -6.28 -6.33 11.02
CA VAL A 99 -5.07 -6.46 11.85
C VAL A 99 -5.27 -5.85 13.24
N ARG A 100 -6.09 -4.78 13.37
CA ARG A 100 -6.38 -4.09 14.65
C ARG A 100 -7.34 -4.82 15.58
N HIS A 101 -8.18 -5.74 15.11
CA HIS A 101 -9.13 -6.42 15.99
C HIS A 101 -8.42 -7.27 17.04
N ASP A 102 -7.24 -7.80 16.71
CA ASP A 102 -6.41 -8.56 17.64
C ASP A 102 -5.81 -7.68 18.76
N TRP A 103 -5.55 -6.38 18.51
CA TRP A 103 -4.87 -5.51 19.48
C TRP A 103 -5.78 -4.90 20.54
N LEU A 104 -7.08 -4.77 20.26
CA LEU A 104 -8.04 -4.11 21.17
C LEU A 104 -8.62 -5.06 22.22
N CYS A 105 -8.28 -6.36 22.17
CA CYS A 105 -8.84 -7.40 23.03
C CYS A 105 -7.82 -8.08 23.94
N ASP A 106 -6.55 -7.64 23.93
CA ASP A 106 -5.47 -8.21 24.74
C ASP A 106 -5.17 -7.39 26.03
N ASP A 107 -6.00 -6.41 26.37
CA ASP A 107 -6.01 -5.67 27.65
C ASP A 107 -7.25 -6.06 28.51
#